data_AF-A0A382JNX7-F1
#
_entry.id   AF-A0A382JNX7-F1
#
_cell.length_a   1.000
_cell.length_b   1.000
_cell.length_c   1.000
_cell.angle_alpha   90.00
_cell.angle_beta   90.00
_cell.angle_gamma   90.00
#
_symmetry.space_group_name_H-M   'P 1'
#
loop_
_entity.id
_entity.type
_entity.pdbx_description
1 polymer ?
#
loop_
_entity_poly.entity_id
_entity_poly.type
_entity_poly.pdbx_seq_one_letter_code
_entity_poly.pdbx_strand_id
1 'polypeptide(L)'
;MREQGRPQKTFDRDIVEGPLPRAVWALAWPTMLQNVLGGIQGIVDQAMVGNYVGHIGNAAIGVSLQLFILVIVFVASVFSGMGVLVARFAGAGEAEKVNRTVYQAFLTAVFMAVGILAPVGYFLAPILLELINASPEVQA
;
A
#
# COMPACT_ATOMS: atom_id res chain seq x y z
N MET A 1 -17.16 21.20 37.90
CA MET A 1 -16.53 19.87 37.81
C MET A 1 -15.40 19.99 36.82
N ARG A 2 -14.14 19.86 37.27
CA ARG A 2 -12.96 19.99 36.40
C ARG A 2 -12.80 18.68 35.64
N GLU A 3 -13.07 18.69 34.35
CA GLU A 3 -12.71 17.59 33.47
C GLU A 3 -11.18 17.46 33.49
N GLN A 4 -10.70 16.44 34.19
CA GLN A 4 -9.31 16.03 34.15
C GLN A 4 -9.04 15.56 32.72
N GLY A 5 -8.42 16.42 31.90
CA GLY A 5 -7.96 16.08 30.57
C GLY A 5 -7.10 14.83 30.65
N ARG A 6 -7.56 13.76 29.99
CA ARG A 6 -6.83 12.49 29.90
C ARG A 6 -5.40 12.80 29.45
N PRO A 7 -4.35 12.21 30.04
CA PRO A 7 -2.99 12.45 29.61
C PRO A 7 -2.90 12.14 28.11
N GLN A 8 -2.58 13.16 27.30
CA GLN A 8 -2.35 12.95 25.88
C GLN A 8 -1.19 11.95 25.76
N LYS A 9 -1.39 10.86 25.02
CA LYS A 9 -0.32 9.91 24.73
C LYS A 9 0.78 10.67 23.99
N THR A 10 1.85 11.01 24.68
CA THR A 10 3.04 11.61 24.09
C THR A 10 3.64 10.60 23.12
N PHE A 11 3.94 11.01 21.89
CA PHE A 11 4.60 10.14 20.92
C PHE A 11 5.95 9.68 21.47
N ASP A 12 6.31 8.42 21.23
CA ASP A 12 7.62 7.87 21.59
C ASP A 12 8.71 8.63 20.82
N ARG A 13 9.53 9.39 21.56
CA ARG A 13 10.56 10.28 20.98
C ARG A 13 11.92 9.60 20.87
N ASP A 14 12.06 8.35 21.31
CA ASP A 14 13.34 7.61 21.25
C ASP A 14 13.86 7.48 19.82
N ILE A 15 12.95 7.48 18.83
CA ILE A 15 13.26 7.40 17.40
C ILE A 15 13.86 8.74 16.87
N VAL A 16 13.57 9.86 17.53
CA VAL A 16 13.99 11.22 17.10
C VAL A 16 15.15 11.74 17.95
N GLU A 17 15.17 11.41 19.25
CA GLU A 17 16.14 11.90 20.22
C GLU A 17 17.34 10.95 20.41
N GLY A 18 17.21 9.69 19.99
CA GLY A 18 18.25 8.65 20.11
C GLY A 18 19.28 8.62 18.96
N PRO A 19 20.23 7.67 18.99
CA PRO A 19 21.23 7.50 17.94
C PRO A 19 20.58 7.16 16.59
N LEU A 20 20.86 7.98 15.56
CA LEU A 20 20.34 7.81 14.19
C LEU A 20 20.44 6.37 13.65
N PRO A 21 21.58 5.65 13.79
CA PRO A 21 21.68 4.29 13.24
C PRO A 21 20.69 3.31 13.86
N ARG A 22 20.41 3.44 15.17
CA ARG A 22 19.47 2.56 15.88
C ARG A 22 18.03 2.86 15.46
N ALA A 23 17.67 4.13 15.32
CA ALA A 23 16.35 4.56 14.88
C ALA A 23 16.07 4.11 13.43
N VAL A 24 17.04 4.30 12.52
CA VAL A 24 16.93 3.83 11.13
C VAL A 24 16.78 2.32 11.10
N TRP A 25 17.59 1.57 11.85
CA TRP A 25 17.51 0.11 11.85
C TRP A 25 16.20 -0.42 12.43
N ALA A 26 15.67 0.21 13.48
CA ALA A 26 14.38 -0.15 14.08
C ALA A 26 13.20 0.00 13.10
N LEU A 27 13.26 0.97 12.17
CA LEU A 27 12.26 1.16 11.12
C LEU A 27 12.53 0.31 9.87
N ALA A 28 13.80 0.19 9.49
CA ALA A 28 14.22 -0.49 8.27
C ALA A 28 14.04 -2.00 8.37
N TRP A 29 14.44 -2.63 9.49
CA TRP A 29 14.41 -4.09 9.63
C TRP A 29 12.99 -4.68 9.45
N PRO A 30 11.95 -4.19 10.15
CA PRO A 30 10.58 -4.68 9.93
C PRO A 30 10.09 -4.46 8.50
N THR A 31 10.42 -3.30 7.92
CA THR A 31 10.04 -2.95 6.54
C THR A 31 10.72 -3.86 5.52
N MET A 32 12.00 -4.17 5.70
CA MET A 32 12.74 -5.11 4.85
C MET A 32 12.15 -6.51 4.95
N LEU A 33 11.86 -6.98 6.17
CA LEU A 33 11.23 -8.27 6.38
C LEU A 33 9.87 -8.35 5.67
N GLN A 34 9.05 -7.30 5.75
CA GLN A 34 7.78 -7.24 5.05
C GLN A 34 7.95 -7.32 3.53
N ASN A 35 8.94 -6.64 2.96
CA ASN A 35 9.22 -6.72 1.52
C ASN A 35 9.71 -8.11 1.10
N VAL A 36 10.55 -8.76 1.92
CA VAL A 36 11.00 -10.14 1.67
C VAL A 36 9.81 -11.10 1.69
N LEU A 37 8.94 -11.00 2.68
CA LEU A 37 7.73 -11.81 2.78
C LEU A 37 6.79 -11.58 1.59
N GLY A 38 6.61 -10.32 1.16
CA GLY A 38 5.84 -10.00 -0.05
C GLY A 38 6.43 -10.59 -1.32
N GLY A 39 7.76 -10.56 -1.46
CA GLY A 39 8.47 -11.18 -2.59
C GLY A 39 8.31 -12.71 -2.59
N ILE A 40 8.45 -13.35 -1.43
CA ILE A 40 8.22 -14.79 -1.27
C ILE A 40 6.77 -15.15 -1.62
N GLN A 41 5.80 -14.35 -1.18
CA GLN A 41 4.39 -14.55 -1.53
C GLN A 41 4.21 -14.55 -3.06
N GLY A 42 4.79 -13.57 -3.77
CA GLY A 42 4.71 -13.52 -5.23
C GLY A 42 5.32 -14.75 -5.92
N ILE A 43 6.43 -15.27 -5.40
CA ILE A 43 7.04 -16.53 -5.89
C ILE A 43 6.10 -17.71 -5.65
N VAL A 44 5.52 -17.81 -4.45
CA VAL A 44 4.58 -18.87 -4.09
C VAL A 44 3.35 -18.82 -4.98
N ASP A 45 2.77 -17.63 -5.20
CA ASP A 45 1.59 -17.44 -6.05
C ASP A 45 1.87 -17.91 -7.49
N GLN A 46 3.03 -17.54 -8.04
CA GLN A 46 3.43 -17.95 -9.39
C GLN A 46 3.76 -19.44 -9.50
N ALA A 47 4.35 -20.03 -8.46
CA ALA A 47 4.61 -21.47 -8.40
C ALA A 47 3.30 -22.28 -8.29
N MET A 48 2.35 -21.82 -7.48
CA MET A 48 1.02 -22.42 -7.34
C MET A 48 0.27 -22.37 -8.66
N VAL A 49 0.19 -21.20 -9.31
CA VAL A 49 -0.52 -21.08 -10.60
C VAL A 49 0.18 -21.89 -11.69
N GLY A 50 1.51 -21.90 -11.73
CA GLY A 50 2.27 -22.76 -12.63
C GLY A 50 1.97 -24.26 -12.44
N ASN A 51 1.77 -24.71 -11.19
CA ASN A 51 1.48 -26.11 -10.88
C ASN A 51 0.01 -26.50 -11.14
N TYR A 52 -0.95 -25.65 -10.78
CA TYR A 52 -2.39 -25.96 -10.84
C TYR A 52 -3.08 -25.52 -12.15
N VAL A 53 -2.61 -24.44 -12.79
CA VAL A 53 -3.20 -23.86 -14.00
C VAL A 53 -2.29 -24.05 -15.22
N GLY A 54 -0.97 -24.12 -15.00
CA GLY A 54 0.02 -24.32 -16.06
C GLY A 54 0.50 -23.02 -16.71
N HIS A 55 1.16 -23.14 -17.87
CA HIS A 55 1.86 -22.02 -18.51
C HIS A 55 0.93 -20.88 -18.96
N ILE A 56 -0.32 -21.17 -19.33
CA ILE A 56 -1.30 -20.14 -19.70
C ILE A 56 -1.64 -19.25 -18.50
N GLY A 57 -1.83 -19.84 -17.32
CA GLY A 57 -2.07 -19.08 -16.09
C GLY A 57 -0.90 -18.15 -15.74
N ASN A 58 0.34 -18.62 -15.89
CA ASN A 58 1.52 -17.78 -15.66
C ASN A 58 1.67 -16.66 -16.70
N ALA A 59 1.31 -16.90 -17.96
CA ALA A 59 1.27 -15.86 -18.98
C ALA A 59 0.21 -14.79 -18.65
N ALA A 60 -0.96 -15.20 -18.18
CA ALA A 60 -2.03 -14.31 -17.73
C ALA A 60 -1.63 -13.43 -16.54
N ILE A 61 -0.93 -14.01 -15.56
CA ILE A 61 -0.37 -13.24 -14.43
C ILE A 61 0.61 -12.19 -14.94
N GLY A 62 1.52 -12.56 -15.85
CA GLY A 62 2.54 -11.64 -16.38
C GLY A 62 1.93 -10.40 -17.03
N VAL A 63 0.91 -10.60 -17.87
CA VAL A 63 0.18 -9.52 -18.54
C VAL A 63 -0.62 -8.68 -17.54
N SER A 64 -1.34 -9.33 -16.61
CA SER A 64 -2.15 -8.64 -15.60
C SER A 64 -1.29 -7.82 -14.63
N LEU A 65 -0.08 -8.30 -14.32
CA LEU A 65 0.83 -7.63 -13.40
C LEU A 65 1.28 -6.25 -13.91
N GLN A 66 1.41 -6.07 -15.23
CA GLN A 66 1.76 -4.76 -15.81
C GLN A 66 0.70 -3.70 -15.52
N LEU A 67 -0.59 -4.03 -15.69
CA LEU A 67 -1.67 -3.13 -15.30
C LEU A 67 -1.71 -2.93 -13.78
N PHE A 68 -1.51 -4.00 -13.03
CA PHE A 68 -1.58 -3.96 -11.57
C PHE A 68 -0.49 -3.07 -10.96
N ILE A 69 0.74 -3.10 -11.50
CA ILE A 69 1.84 -2.23 -11.06
C ILE A 69 1.49 -0.75 -11.23
N LEU A 70 0.83 -0.36 -12.32
CA LEU A 70 0.44 1.04 -12.52
C LEU A 70 -0.51 1.51 -11.42
N VAL A 71 -1.52 0.69 -11.10
CA VAL A 71 -2.47 0.97 -10.03
C VAL A 71 -1.78 1.01 -8.67
N ILE A 72 -0.92 0.03 -8.37
CA ILE A 72 -0.15 0.02 -7.11
C ILE A 72 0.70 1.27 -6.97
N VAL A 73 1.49 1.63 -7.99
CA VAL A 73 2.39 2.79 -7.92
C VAL A 73 1.62 4.09 -7.74
N PHE A 74 0.47 4.24 -8.42
CA PHE A 74 -0.41 5.38 -8.24
C PHE A 74 -0.91 5.49 -6.79
N VAL A 75 -1.47 4.41 -6.25
CA VAL A 75 -1.98 4.35 -4.88
C VAL A 75 -0.84 4.60 -3.89
N ALA A 76 0.29 3.91 -4.03
CA ALA A 76 1.46 4.05 -3.18
C ALA A 76 1.98 5.49 -3.16
N SER A 77 1.96 6.18 -4.30
CA SER A 77 2.41 7.58 -4.40
C SER A 77 1.52 8.52 -3.58
N VAL A 78 0.20 8.36 -3.65
CA VAL A 78 -0.77 9.15 -2.86
C VAL A 78 -0.57 8.93 -1.36
N PHE A 79 -0.48 7.66 -0.94
CA PHE A 79 -0.35 7.32 0.49
C PHE A 79 1.04 7.60 1.04
N SER A 80 2.09 7.54 0.23
CA SER A 80 3.42 8.00 0.61
C SER A 80 3.40 9.49 0.96
N GLY A 81 2.74 10.33 0.14
CA GLY A 81 2.55 11.75 0.43
C GLY A 81 1.79 12.02 1.75
N MET A 82 0.75 11.24 2.03
CA MET A 82 0.04 11.31 3.31
C MET A 82 0.90 10.87 4.50
N GLY A 83 1.72 9.82 4.31
CA GLY A 83 2.70 9.38 5.30
C GLY A 83 3.71 10.46 5.67
N VAL A 84 4.18 11.25 4.70
CA VAL A 84 5.05 12.41 4.93
C VAL A 84 4.38 13.46 5.81
N LEU A 85 3.09 13.76 5.57
CA LEU A 85 2.33 14.70 6.41
C LEU A 85 2.18 14.19 7.84
N VAL A 86 1.87 12.90 8.00
CA VAL A 86 1.79 12.26 9.32
C VAL A 86 3.12 12.34 10.06
N ALA A 87 4.23 11.99 9.40
CA ALA A 87 5.57 12.06 10.00
C ALA A 87 5.92 13.50 10.43
N ARG A 88 5.59 14.50 9.61
CA ARG A 88 5.81 15.92 9.94
C ARG A 88 5.01 16.36 11.16
N PHE A 89 3.72 16.04 11.23
CA PHE A 89 2.88 16.43 12.38
C PHE A 89 3.24 15.66 13.65
N ALA A 90 3.62 14.38 13.54
CA ALA A 90 4.10 13.59 14.66
C ALA A 90 5.41 14.17 15.22
N GLY A 91 6.37 14.52 14.34
CA GLY A 91 7.62 15.18 14.74
C GLY A 91 7.41 16.55 15.40
N ALA A 92 6.36 17.29 14.99
CA ALA A 92 5.98 18.56 15.59
C ALA A 92 5.17 18.44 16.90
N GLY A 93 4.84 17.22 17.34
CA GLY A 93 4.01 16.99 18.54
C GLY A 93 2.53 17.34 18.36
N GLU A 94 2.07 17.51 17.11
CA GLU A 94 0.71 17.95 16.79
C GLU A 94 -0.25 16.75 16.65
N ALA A 95 -0.54 16.07 17.75
CA ALA A 95 -1.31 14.81 17.77
C ALA A 95 -2.70 14.93 17.11
N GLU A 96 -3.37 16.07 17.24
CA GLU A 96 -4.68 16.31 16.61
C GLU A 96 -4.57 16.34 15.08
N LYS A 97 -3.50 16.94 14.53
CA LYS A 97 -3.26 16.97 13.09
C LYS A 97 -2.84 15.60 12.56
N VAL A 98 -2.11 14.82 13.35
CA VAL A 98 -1.82 13.40 13.03
C VAL A 98 -3.13 12.64 12.89
N ASN A 99 -4.01 12.70 13.90
CA ASN A 99 -5.28 11.97 13.90
C ASN A 99 -6.17 12.39 12.72
N ARG A 100 -6.29 13.70 12.46
CA ARG A 100 -7.06 14.23 11.33
C ARG A 100 -6.50 13.76 9.99
N THR A 101 -5.18 13.75 9.81
CA THR A 101 -4.53 13.32 8.57
C THR A 101 -4.74 11.82 8.34
N VAL A 102 -4.58 10.99 9.37
CA VAL A 102 -4.83 9.55 9.29
C VAL A 102 -6.30 9.26 8.96
N TYR A 103 -7.23 9.98 9.58
CA TYR A 103 -8.66 9.84 9.28
C TYR A 103 -8.99 10.20 7.83
N GLN A 104 -8.42 11.31 7.34
CA GLN A 104 -8.56 11.70 5.93
C GLN A 104 -7.92 10.69 4.98
N ALA A 105 -6.76 10.12 5.34
CA ALA A 105 -6.12 9.07 4.56
C ALA A 105 -7.02 7.84 4.47
N PHE A 106 -7.62 7.42 5.58
CA PHE A 106 -8.55 6.29 5.59
C PHE A 106 -9.79 6.53 4.72
N LEU A 107 -10.45 7.69 4.87
CA LEU A 107 -11.59 8.06 4.03
C LEU A 107 -11.21 8.11 2.54
N THR A 108 -10.03 8.66 2.24
CA THR A 108 -9.51 8.70 0.87
C THR A 108 -9.23 7.30 0.34
N ALA A 109 -8.71 6.39 1.16
CA ALA A 109 -8.48 4.99 0.78
C ALA A 109 -9.79 4.29 0.45
N VAL A 110 -10.80 4.42 1.29
CA VAL A 110 -12.12 3.82 1.06
C VAL A 110 -12.77 4.41 -0.19
N PHE A 111 -12.74 5.73 -0.35
CA PHE A 111 -13.29 6.40 -1.53
C PHE A 111 -12.53 6.02 -2.81
N MET A 112 -11.20 5.96 -2.77
CA MET A 112 -10.41 5.58 -3.93
C MET A 112 -10.64 4.11 -4.29
N ALA A 113 -10.69 3.20 -3.31
CA ALA A 113 -10.94 1.79 -3.53
C ALA A 113 -12.35 1.53 -4.09
N VAL A 114 -13.38 2.02 -3.41
CA VAL A 114 -14.79 1.69 -3.71
C VAL A 114 -15.40 2.65 -4.74
N GLY A 115 -15.06 3.93 -4.68
CA GLY A 115 -15.62 4.97 -5.53
C GLY A 115 -14.92 5.14 -6.87
N ILE A 116 -13.64 4.76 -6.99
CA ILE A 116 -12.85 4.96 -8.21
C ILE A 116 -12.34 3.62 -8.76
N LEU A 117 -11.47 2.93 -8.03
CA LEU A 117 -10.73 1.77 -8.54
C LEU A 117 -11.65 0.58 -8.81
N ALA A 118 -12.63 0.28 -7.95
CA ALA A 118 -13.56 -0.83 -8.18
C ALA A 118 -14.47 -0.59 -9.41
N PRO A 119 -15.15 0.56 -9.56
CA PRO A 119 -15.94 0.84 -10.76
C PRO A 119 -15.09 0.88 -12.03
N VAL A 120 -13.96 1.59 -12.00
CA VAL A 120 -13.06 1.66 -13.16
C VAL A 120 -12.53 0.27 -13.51
N GLY A 121 -12.09 -0.50 -12.52
CA GLY A 121 -11.66 -1.88 -12.75
C GLY A 121 -12.78 -2.73 -13.36
N TYR A 122 -14.00 -2.65 -12.83
CA TYR A 122 -15.12 -3.46 -13.30
C TYR A 122 -15.54 -3.11 -14.75
N PHE A 123 -15.70 -1.82 -15.07
CA PHE A 123 -16.18 -1.40 -16.39
C PHE A 123 -15.06 -1.35 -17.45
N LEU A 124 -13.83 -1.04 -17.04
CA LEU A 124 -12.72 -0.82 -17.95
C LEU A 124 -11.79 -2.04 -18.08
N ALA A 125 -11.90 -3.07 -17.22
CA ALA A 125 -11.15 -4.33 -17.35
C ALA A 125 -11.14 -4.90 -18.78
N PRO A 126 -12.27 -5.09 -19.49
CA PRO A 126 -12.24 -5.68 -20.84
C PRO A 126 -11.47 -4.81 -21.83
N ILE A 127 -11.66 -3.48 -21.79
CA ILE A 127 -10.96 -2.52 -22.67
C ILE A 127 -9.46 -2.49 -22.34
N LEU A 128 -9.11 -2.52 -21.04
CA LEU A 128 -7.73 -2.53 -20.59
C LEU A 128 -7.02 -3.80 -21.07
N LEU A 129 -7.65 -4.97 -20.98
CA LEU A 129 -7.10 -6.26 -21.44
C LEU A 129 -6.93 -6.32 -22.97
N GLU A 130 -7.83 -5.70 -23.74
CA GLU A 130 -7.69 -5.54 -25.19
C GLU A 130 -6.55 -4.58 -25.55
N LEU A 131 -6.39 -3.46 -24.83
CA LEU A 131 -5.34 -2.46 -25.08
C LEU A 131 -3.91 -2.99 -24.89
N ILE A 132 -3.70 -3.92 -23.95
CA ILE A 132 -2.40 -4.59 -23.75
C ILE A 132 -2.17 -5.74 -24.75
N ASN A 133 -3.08 -5.96 -25.71
CA ASN A 133 -2.95 -6.96 -26.76
C ASN A 133 -2.70 -8.37 -26.19
N ALA A 134 -3.34 -8.68 -25.05
CA ALA A 134 -3.31 -10.01 -24.47
C ALA A 134 -3.86 -11.00 -25.51
N SER A 135 -3.16 -12.12 -25.77
CA SER A 135 -3.65 -13.10 -26.74
C SER A 135 -5.03 -13.63 -26.32
N PRO A 136 -5.91 -14.02 -27.26
CA PRO A 136 -7.26 -14.50 -26.94
C PRO A 136 -7.30 -15.68 -25.95
N GLU A 137 -6.22 -16.48 -25.91
CA GLU A 137 -6.03 -17.60 -24.98
C GLU A 137 -5.79 -17.17 -23.52
N VAL A 138 -5.41 -15.91 -23.29
CA VAL A 138 -5.12 -15.32 -21.97
C VAL A 138 -6.28 -14.45 -21.46
N GLN A 139 -7.22 -14.08 -22.34
CA GLN A 139 -8.38 -13.26 -22.01
C GLN A 139 -9.58 -14.05 -21.44
N ALA A 140 -9.58 -15.38 -21.60
CA ALA A 140 -10.70 -16.28 -21.25
C ALA A 140 -10.71 -16.72 -19.78
#